data_AF-A0A0B3VH23-F1
#
_entry.id   AF-A0A0B3VH23-F1
#
_cell.length_a   1.000
_cell.length_b   1.000
_cell.length_c   1.000
_cell.angle_alpha   90.00
_cell.angle_beta   90.00
_cell.angle_gamma   90.00
#
_symmetry.space_group_name_H-M   'P 1'
#
loop_
_entity.id
_entity.type
_entity.pdbx_description
1 polymer ?
#
loop_
_entity_poly.entity_id
_entity_poly.type
_entity_poly.pdbx_seq_one_letter_code
_entity_poly.pdbx_strand_id
1 'polypeptide(L)'
;MNKNITLNATSEIEGQVAVYMSTSIGTDGNKNANINKSIANQELYNSNKTSVRADMKQFEDEVYKIEDEINTPSISSRKVGK
;
A
#
# COMPACT_ATOMS: atom_id res chain seq x y z
N MET A 1 1.54 -22.93 2.02
CA MET A 1 0.52 -21.98 1.54
C MET A 1 1.17 -20.61 1.58
N ASN A 2 1.26 -19.91 0.45
CA ASN A 2 1.79 -18.55 0.43
C ASN A 2 0.74 -17.64 1.08
N LYS A 3 1.13 -16.91 2.11
CA LYS A 3 0.28 -15.90 2.75
C LYS A 3 0.50 -14.55 2.07
N ASN A 4 -0.59 -13.89 1.73
CA ASN A 4 -0.59 -12.56 1.15
C ASN A 4 -1.58 -11.65 1.90
N ILE A 5 -1.23 -10.37 1.97
CA ILE A 5 -2.12 -9.30 2.42
C ILE A 5 -2.49 -8.49 1.19
N THR A 6 -3.78 -8.35 0.92
CA THR A 6 -4.28 -7.52 -0.18
C THR A 6 -4.84 -6.22 0.37
N LEU A 7 -4.38 -5.10 -0.17
CA LEU A 7 -4.85 -3.76 0.16
C LEU A 7 -5.49 -3.14 -1.07
N ASN A 8 -6.62 -2.47 -0.88
CA ASN A 8 -7.34 -1.76 -1.93
C ASN A 8 -7.77 -0.40 -1.39
N ALA A 9 -7.72 0.62 -2.25
CA ALA A 9 -8.21 1.96 -1.95
C ALA A 9 -8.70 2.65 -3.22
N THR A 10 -9.54 3.67 -3.05
CA THR A 10 -9.99 4.57 -4.10
C THR A 10 -9.63 6.00 -3.71
N SER A 11 -9.23 6.81 -4.69
CA SER A 11 -9.23 8.27 -4.56
C SER A 11 -10.51 8.77 -5.19
N GLU A 12 -11.35 9.42 -4.38
CA GLU A 12 -12.68 9.87 -4.75
C GLU A 12 -12.80 11.38 -4.60
N ILE A 13 -13.39 12.03 -5.61
CA ILE A 13 -13.75 13.44 -5.58
C ILE A 13 -15.26 13.52 -5.75
N GLU A 14 -15.94 14.08 -4.75
CA GLU A 14 -17.40 14.24 -4.75
C GLU A 14 -18.17 12.92 -5.04
N GLY A 15 -17.66 11.79 -4.52
CA GLY A 15 -18.25 10.46 -4.70
C GLY A 15 -17.97 9.80 -6.05
N GLN A 16 -17.15 10.43 -6.91
CA GLN A 16 -16.67 9.83 -8.16
C GLN A 16 -15.24 9.34 -8.00
N VAL A 17 -14.98 8.10 -8.41
CA VAL A 17 -13.64 7.51 -8.34
C VAL A 17 -12.75 8.10 -9.44
N ALA A 18 -11.67 8.76 -9.01
CA ALA A 18 -10.62 9.24 -9.89
C ALA A 18 -9.56 8.16 -10.16
N VAL A 19 -9.17 7.41 -9.12
CA VAL A 19 -8.11 6.37 -9.19
C VAL A 19 -8.48 5.16 -8.32
N TYR A 20 -8.29 3.97 -8.88
CA TYR A 20 -8.26 2.71 -8.12
C TYR A 20 -6.82 2.35 -7.76
N MET A 21 -6.60 1.91 -6.53
CA MET A 21 -5.31 1.50 -6.02
C MET A 21 -5.43 0.11 -5.42
N SER A 22 -4.46 -0.76 -5.73
CA SER A 22 -4.40 -2.10 -5.15
C SER A 22 -2.97 -2.58 -5.01
N THR A 23 -2.72 -3.43 -4.03
CA THR A 23 -1.45 -4.16 -3.91
C THR A 23 -1.68 -5.52 -3.24
N SER A 24 -0.74 -6.44 -3.47
CA SER A 24 -0.63 -7.70 -2.74
C SER A 24 0.78 -7.80 -2.17
N ILE A 25 0.87 -7.90 -0.85
CA ILE A 25 2.12 -8.02 -0.09
C ILE A 25 2.28 -9.49 0.31
N GLY A 26 3.35 -10.14 -0.15
CA GLY A 26 3.68 -11.49 0.29
C GLY A 26 4.28 -11.47 1.70
N THR A 27 3.83 -12.35 2.60
CA THR A 27 4.40 -12.43 3.96
C THR A 27 5.48 -13.50 4.10
N ASP A 28 5.61 -14.40 3.12
CA ASP A 28 6.57 -15.51 3.13
C ASP A 28 7.58 -15.38 1.97
N GLY A 29 8.82 -15.03 2.29
CA GLY A 29 9.99 -15.13 1.39
C GLY A 29 10.07 -14.11 0.25
N ASN A 30 8.94 -13.63 -0.28
CA ASN A 30 8.89 -12.62 -1.35
C ASN A 30 8.11 -11.39 -0.86
N LYS A 31 8.87 -10.45 -0.30
CA LYS A 31 8.37 -9.31 0.48
C LYS A 31 8.20 -8.02 -0.35
N ASN A 32 8.31 -8.10 -1.67
CA ASN A 32 8.16 -6.94 -2.55
C ASN A 32 6.68 -6.75 -2.89
N ALA A 33 6.08 -5.63 -2.49
CA ALA A 33 4.77 -5.20 -2.93
C ALA A 33 4.83 -4.68 -4.38
N ASN A 34 3.83 -5.05 -5.18
CA ASN A 34 3.58 -4.39 -6.46
C ASN A 34 2.35 -3.50 -6.30
N ILE A 35 2.58 -2.19 -6.23
CA ILE A 35 1.52 -1.20 -6.11
C ILE A 35 0.98 -0.90 -7.51
N ASN A 36 -0.28 -1.24 -7.75
CA ASN A 36 -1.01 -0.90 -8.96
C ASN A 36 -1.89 0.34 -8.71
N LYS A 37 -1.83 1.30 -9.64
CA LYS A 37 -2.68 2.50 -9.64
C LYS A 37 -3.27 2.68 -11.03
N SER A 38 -4.60 2.70 -11.11
CA SER A 38 -5.33 2.83 -12.36
C SER A 38 -6.20 4.08 -12.32
N ILE A 39 -5.96 5.02 -13.25
CA ILE A 39 -6.79 6.22 -13.39
C ILE A 39 -8.10 5.80 -14.04
N ALA A 40 -9.20 5.91 -13.29
CA ALA A 40 -10.54 5.55 -13.72
C ALA A 40 -11.23 6.68 -14.49
N ASN A 41 -10.95 7.93 -14.10
CA ASN A 41 -11.47 9.12 -14.74
C ASN A 41 -10.34 10.14 -14.95
N GLN A 42 -9.88 10.26 -16.20
CA GLN A 42 -8.74 11.08 -16.57
C GLN A 42 -9.00 12.59 -16.38
N GLU A 43 -10.23 13.03 -16.64
CA GLU A 43 -10.62 14.44 -16.47
C GLU A 43 -10.65 14.81 -15.00
N LEU A 44 -11.33 13.99 -14.18
CA LEU A 44 -11.41 14.20 -12.73
C LEU A 44 -10.03 14.18 -12.07
N TYR A 45 -9.16 13.26 -12.48
CA TYR A 45 -7.75 13.25 -12.07
C TYR A 45 -7.02 14.53 -12.46
N ASN A 46 -7.19 14.99 -13.70
CA ASN A 46 -6.48 16.16 -14.20
C ASN A 46 -6.88 17.45 -13.50
N SER A 47 -8.16 17.59 -13.15
CA SER A 47 -8.69 18.75 -12.43
C SER A 47 -8.31 18.74 -10.94
N ASN A 48 -8.03 17.57 -10.36
CA ASN A 48 -7.79 17.41 -8.91
C ASN A 48 -6.42 16.79 -8.58
N LYS A 49 -5.42 16.97 -9.46
CA LYS A 49 -4.11 16.28 -9.37
C LYS A 49 -3.47 16.31 -7.99
N THR A 50 -3.51 17.45 -7.31
CA THR A 50 -2.88 17.60 -6.00
C THR A 50 -3.51 16.68 -4.95
N SER A 51 -4.84 16.67 -4.85
CA SER A 51 -5.55 15.82 -3.90
C SER A 51 -5.38 14.35 -4.25
N VAL A 52 -5.60 13.99 -5.52
CA VAL A 52 -5.53 12.59 -5.94
C VAL A 52 -4.12 12.03 -5.76
N ARG A 53 -3.07 12.82 -6.01
CA ARG A 53 -1.69 12.40 -5.76
C ARG A 53 -1.36 12.31 -4.27
N ALA A 54 -1.98 13.13 -3.43
CA ALA A 54 -1.84 13.01 -1.98
C ALA A 54 -2.42 11.67 -1.48
N ASP A 55 -3.61 11.30 -1.95
CA ASP A 55 -4.23 10.00 -1.63
C ASP A 55 -3.35 8.83 -2.12
N MET A 56 -2.83 8.95 -3.35
CA MET A 56 -1.92 7.94 -3.92
C MET A 56 -0.62 7.78 -3.12
N LYS A 57 -0.11 8.86 -2.52
CA LYS A 57 1.07 8.82 -1.66
C LYS A 57 0.72 8.23 -0.29
N GLN A 58 -0.43 8.61 0.28
CA GLN A 58 -0.89 8.05 1.54
C GLN A 58 -1.07 6.54 1.44
N PHE A 59 -1.63 6.04 0.32
CA PHE A 59 -1.72 4.60 0.07
C PHE A 59 -0.33 3.94 0.04
N GLU A 60 0.64 4.52 -0.68
CA GLU A 60 2.02 4.01 -0.69
C GLU A 60 2.64 3.98 0.71
N ASP A 61 2.48 5.06 1.49
CA ASP A 61 3.00 5.15 2.85
C ASP A 61 2.41 4.03 3.74
N GLU A 62 1.11 3.71 3.62
CA GLU A 62 0.48 2.60 4.35
C GLU A 62 0.98 1.22 3.88
N VAL A 63 1.19 1.05 2.57
CA VAL A 63 1.79 -0.19 2.03
C VAL A 63 3.18 -0.40 2.64
N TYR A 64 4.01 0.64 2.67
CA TYR A 64 5.37 0.56 3.22
C TYR A 64 5.39 0.31 4.73
N LYS A 65 4.47 0.89 5.51
CA LYS A 65 4.33 0.57 6.93
C LYS A 65 4.07 -0.92 7.14
N ILE A 66 3.18 -1.51 6.34
CA ILE A 66 2.85 -2.94 6.44
C ILE A 66 4.04 -3.79 6.01
N GLU A 67 4.73 -3.40 4.94
CA GLU A 67 5.99 -4.07 4.55
C GLU A 67 7.02 -4.02 5.67
N ASP A 68 7.22 -2.86 6.30
CA ASP A 68 8.13 -2.68 7.44
C ASP A 68 7.71 -3.54 8.63
N GLU A 69 6.43 -3.61 8.98
CA GLU A 69 5.92 -4.48 10.04
C GLU A 69 6.21 -5.97 9.75
N ILE A 70 6.05 -6.41 8.51
CA ILE A 70 6.37 -7.78 8.08
C ILE A 70 7.90 -8.01 8.00
N ASN A 71 8.66 -6.96 7.72
CA ASN A 71 10.11 -7.01 7.52
C ASN A 71 10.92 -6.78 8.79
N THR A 72 10.32 -6.20 9.83
CA THR A 72 10.96 -6.10 11.13
C THR A 72 11.32 -7.52 11.59
N PRO A 73 12.62 -7.87 11.69
CA PRO A 73 12.99 -9.12 12.30
C PRO A 73 12.47 -9.02 13.72
N SER A 74 11.56 -9.91 14.12
CA SER A 74 11.23 -10.07 15.54
C SER A 74 12.58 -10.15 16.23
N ILE A 75 12.87 -9.22 17.15
CA ILE A 75 14.07 -9.27 17.98
C ILE A 75 13.92 -10.57 18.77
N SER A 76 14.42 -11.65 18.18
CA SER A 76 14.41 -12.98 18.75
C SER A 76 15.29 -12.88 19.97
N SER A 77 14.61 -12.91 21.11
CA SER A 77 15.12 -13.11 22.45
C SER A 77 16.52 -13.75 22.46
N ARG A 78 17.58 -12.94 22.50
CA ARG A 78 18.81 -13.41 23.11
C ARG A 78 18.68 -13.13 24.58
N LYS A 79 18.12 -14.13 25.28
CA LYS A 79 18.36 -14.32 26.72
C LYS A 79 19.84 -14.03 26.97
N VAL A 80 20.13 -13.01 27.77
CA VAL A 80 21.45 -12.84 28.38
C VAL A 80 21.65 -14.08 29.27
N GLY A 81 22.32 -15.07 28.70
CA GLY A 81 22.63 -16.32 29.36
C GLY A 81 24.07 -16.27 29.87
N LYS A 82 24.16 -16.18 31.20
CA LYS A 82 25.34 -16.36 32.08
C LYS A 82 26.39 -15.25 32.14
#